data_AF-A0A101IPK0-F1
#
_entry.id   AF-A0A101IPK0-F1
#
_cell.length_a   1.000
_cell.length_b   1.000
_cell.length_c   1.000
_cell.angle_alpha   90.00
_cell.angle_beta   90.00
_cell.angle_gamma   90.00
#
_symmetry.space_group_name_H-M   'P 1'
#
loop_
_entity.id
_entity.type
_entity.pdbx_description
1 polymer ?
#
loop_
_entity_poly.entity_id
_entity_poly.type
_entity_poly.pdbx_seq_one_letter_code
_entity_poly.pdbx_strand_id
1 'polypeptide(L)'
;MKERDFQAKFGRWIRENQENLEIKPAVYELKIEKGKSFAFDKVKEHQIKALLDAKHNGIYYKINDLPVYTGSKTRFSSLKPFDCFYLKGIRAYIVIGFYTPRKKIEAVFIDIDKFLEIREFYLNKGRKSIKKEDWKQSSNKFFKV
;
A
#
# COMPACT_ATOMS: atom_id res chain seq x y z
N MET A 1 -6.49 -14.18 7.51
CA MET A 1 -5.59 -13.10 7.07
C MET A 1 -6.34 -11.80 7.23
N LYS A 2 -5.92 -10.97 8.18
CA LYS A 2 -6.41 -9.59 8.34
C LYS A 2 -5.43 -8.65 7.65
N GLU A 3 -5.83 -7.39 7.45
CA GLU A 3 -4.96 -6.37 6.85
C GLU A 3 -3.66 -6.20 7.64
N ARG A 4 -3.73 -6.21 8.97
CA ARG A 4 -2.54 -6.20 9.86
C ARG A 4 -1.55 -7.33 9.54
N ASP A 5 -2.04 -8.53 9.26
CA ASP A 5 -1.17 -9.67 8.94
C ASP A 5 -0.48 -9.45 7.58
N PHE A 6 -1.20 -8.85 6.61
CA PHE A 6 -0.64 -8.48 5.32
C PHE A 6 0.39 -7.36 5.44
N GLN A 7 0.12 -6.32 6.25
CA GLN A 7 1.08 -5.26 6.55
C GLN A 7 2.39 -5.82 7.13
N ALA A 8 2.29 -6.76 8.08
CA ALA A 8 3.48 -7.41 8.65
C ALA A 8 4.29 -8.20 7.59
N LYS A 9 3.60 -8.97 6.73
CA LYS A 9 4.24 -9.72 5.64
C LYS A 9 4.86 -8.80 4.59
N PHE A 10 4.15 -7.76 4.19
CA PHE A 10 4.62 -6.77 3.22
C PHE A 10 5.85 -6.03 3.74
N GLY A 11 5.83 -5.59 5.00
CA GLY A 11 7.00 -4.95 5.62
C GLY A 11 8.21 -5.88 5.69
N ARG A 12 8.01 -7.19 5.94
CA ARG A 12 9.07 -8.19 5.85
C ARG A 12 9.60 -8.31 4.43
N TRP A 13 8.71 -8.44 3.44
CA TRP A 13 9.07 -8.52 2.03
C TRP A 13 9.89 -7.31 1.57
N ILE A 14 9.51 -6.08 1.95
CA ILE A 14 10.28 -4.86 1.64
C ILE A 14 11.70 -4.96 2.18
N ARG A 15 11.88 -5.35 3.46
CA ARG A 15 13.23 -5.48 4.05
C ARG A 15 14.07 -6.56 3.39
N GLU A 16 13.47 -7.69 3.03
CA GLU A 16 14.16 -8.80 2.36
C GLU A 16 14.51 -8.48 0.90
N ASN A 17 13.87 -7.48 0.30
CA ASN A 17 14.07 -7.11 -1.11
C ASN A 17 14.59 -5.68 -1.28
N GLN A 18 15.04 -5.01 -0.20
CA GLN A 18 15.45 -3.60 -0.24
C GLN A 18 16.66 -3.34 -1.15
N GLU A 19 17.50 -4.35 -1.38
CA GLU A 19 18.66 -4.29 -2.28
C GLU A 19 18.29 -4.52 -3.74
N ASN A 20 17.06 -4.96 -4.02
CA ASN A 20 16.60 -5.09 -5.38
C ASN A 20 16.41 -3.67 -5.95
N LEU A 21 17.27 -3.29 -6.91
CA LEU A 21 17.31 -1.97 -7.59
C LEU A 21 15.96 -1.53 -8.16
N GLU A 22 15.04 -2.47 -8.31
CA GLU A 22 13.68 -2.25 -8.74
C GLU A 22 12.71 -1.68 -7.70
N ILE A 23 13.03 -1.83 -6.41
CA ILE A 23 12.25 -1.31 -5.28
C ILE A 23 12.81 0.07 -4.90
N LYS A 24 12.30 1.09 -5.57
CA LYS A 24 12.63 2.49 -5.26
C LYS A 24 11.83 2.99 -4.05
N PRO A 25 12.30 4.04 -3.36
CA PRO A 25 11.51 4.72 -2.33
C PRO A 25 10.10 5.02 -2.81
N ALA A 26 9.11 4.63 -2.01
CA ALA A 26 7.70 4.75 -2.35
C ALA A 26 6.83 4.77 -1.08
N VAL A 27 5.63 5.32 -1.23
CA VAL A 27 4.55 5.20 -0.26
C VAL A 27 3.52 4.18 -0.73
N TYR A 28 2.95 3.44 0.21
CA TYR A 28 2.06 2.31 -0.09
C TYR A 28 0.79 2.38 0.75
N GLU A 29 -0.37 2.34 0.10
CA GLU A 29 -1.64 2.01 0.75
C GLU A 29 -1.93 0.53 0.55
N LEU A 30 -1.93 -0.25 1.64
CA LEU A 30 -2.08 -1.70 1.58
C LEU A 30 -3.54 -2.09 1.78
N LYS A 31 -4.09 -2.87 0.86
CA LYS A 31 -5.44 -3.44 0.98
C LYS A 31 -5.39 -4.95 0.80
N ILE A 32 -6.30 -5.64 1.48
CA ILE A 32 -6.44 -7.09 1.36
C ILE A 32 -7.82 -7.49 0.84
N GLU A 33 -7.83 -8.48 -0.04
CA GLU A 33 -9.05 -9.00 -0.65
C GLU A 33 -9.12 -10.53 -0.58
N LYS A 34 -10.27 -11.03 -0.11
CA LYS A 34 -10.60 -12.45 -0.15
C LYS A 34 -11.44 -12.72 -1.38
N GLY A 35 -10.81 -13.02 -2.51
CA GLY A 35 -11.57 -13.40 -3.70
C GLY A 35 -10.87 -13.04 -5.01
N LYS A 36 -11.69 -12.82 -6.03
CA LYS A 36 -11.26 -12.60 -7.42
C LYS A 36 -11.48 -11.16 -7.89
N SER A 37 -12.01 -10.27 -7.06
CA SER A 37 -12.29 -8.88 -7.45
C SER A 37 -12.10 -7.93 -6.28
N PHE A 38 -11.64 -6.72 -6.57
CA PHE A 38 -11.41 -5.67 -5.59
C PHE A 38 -12.32 -4.47 -5.87
N ALA A 39 -12.99 -3.98 -4.84
CA ALA A 39 -13.90 -2.84 -4.91
C ALA A 39 -13.16 -1.51 -4.67
N PHE A 40 -13.51 -0.48 -5.44
CA PHE A 40 -12.79 0.81 -5.39
C PHE A 40 -12.97 1.56 -4.06
N ASP A 41 -14.15 1.43 -3.44
CA ASP A 41 -14.52 2.08 -2.18
C ASP A 41 -13.70 1.61 -0.97
N LYS A 42 -12.98 0.49 -1.10
CA LYS A 42 -12.02 0.03 -0.10
C LYS A 42 -10.84 0.99 0.06
N VAL A 43 -10.52 1.78 -0.97
CA VAL A 43 -9.54 2.87 -0.89
C VAL A 43 -10.29 4.17 -0.61
N LYS A 44 -10.05 4.76 0.55
CA LYS A 44 -10.78 5.96 0.99
C LYS A 44 -10.21 7.20 0.29
N GLU A 45 -11.04 8.21 0.06
CA GLU A 45 -10.63 9.44 -0.64
C GLU A 45 -9.44 10.16 0.02
N HIS A 46 -9.36 10.19 1.35
CA HIS A 46 -8.21 10.80 2.03
C HIS A 46 -6.89 10.05 1.78
N GLN A 47 -6.97 8.74 1.51
CA GLN A 47 -5.79 7.92 1.19
C GLN A 47 -5.34 8.22 -0.24
N ILE A 48 -6.29 8.32 -1.17
CA ILE A 48 -6.05 8.75 -2.55
C ILE A 48 -5.38 10.13 -2.57
N LYS A 49 -5.95 11.09 -1.83
CA LYS A 49 -5.40 12.44 -1.70
C LYS A 49 -3.97 12.41 -1.17
N ALA A 50 -3.70 11.68 -0.08
CA ALA A 50 -2.37 11.59 0.51
C ALA A 50 -1.33 10.97 -0.44
N LEU A 51 -1.72 9.94 -1.21
CA LEU A 51 -0.86 9.32 -2.21
C LEU A 51 -0.55 10.27 -3.38
N LEU A 52 -1.57 10.99 -3.89
CA LEU A 52 -1.39 12.01 -4.92
C LEU A 52 -0.51 13.16 -4.42
N ASP A 53 -0.72 13.62 -3.18
CA ASP A 53 0.10 14.66 -2.59
C ASP A 53 1.56 14.20 -2.47
N ALA A 54 1.83 12.99 -1.97
CA ALA A 54 3.18 12.45 -1.91
C ALA A 54 3.87 12.37 -3.29
N LYS A 55 3.09 12.05 -4.33
CA LYS A 55 3.60 11.91 -5.69
C LYS A 55 3.85 13.25 -6.37
N HIS A 56 2.91 14.19 -6.30
CA HIS A 56 2.89 15.39 -7.14
C HIS A 56 3.17 16.68 -6.37
N ASN A 57 2.62 16.85 -5.17
CA ASN A 57 2.56 18.16 -4.50
C ASN A 57 3.59 18.32 -3.36
N GLY A 58 3.80 17.26 -2.59
CA GLY A 58 4.48 17.24 -1.30
C GLY A 58 3.51 16.91 -0.16
N ILE A 59 3.88 16.00 0.74
CA ILE A 59 3.17 15.72 1.98
C ILE A 59 4.12 15.77 3.19
N TYR A 60 3.72 16.52 4.21
CA TYR A 60 4.39 16.53 5.52
C TYR A 60 3.68 15.56 6.45
N TYR A 61 4.44 14.69 7.12
CA TYR A 61 3.92 13.76 8.11
C TYR A 61 4.79 13.78 9.37
N LYS A 62 4.23 14.23 10.48
CA LYS A 62 4.85 14.14 11.80
C LYS A 62 4.63 12.75 12.38
N ILE A 63 5.68 12.15 12.91
CA ILE A 63 5.60 10.86 13.60
C ILE A 63 5.24 11.15 15.05
N ASN A 64 4.14 10.56 15.51
CA ASN A 64 3.68 10.69 16.88
C ASN A 64 4.71 10.11 17.85
N ASP A 65 4.95 10.82 18.95
CA ASP A 65 5.79 10.33 20.02
C ASP A 65 5.04 9.25 20.78
N LEU A 66 5.60 8.04 20.76
CA LEU A 66 5.10 6.96 21.61
C LEU A 66 5.72 7.15 22.99
N PRO A 67 4.92 7.08 24.07
CA PRO A 67 5.47 7.19 25.41
C PRO A 67 6.34 5.95 25.71
N VAL A 68 7.66 6.11 25.59
CA VAL A 68 8.63 5.07 25.96
C VAL A 68 8.95 5.27 27.44
N TYR A 69 8.25 4.56 28.32
CA TYR A 69 8.56 4.56 29.76
C TYR A 69 9.51 3.41 30.12
N THR A 70 10.42 3.67 31.05
CA THR A 70 11.36 2.69 31.62
C THR A 70 10.57 1.52 32.23
N GLY A 71 10.77 0.31 31.69
CA GLY A 71 10.04 -0.89 32.10
C GLY A 71 8.85 -1.28 31.21
N SER A 72 8.51 -0.49 30.18
CA SER A 72 7.50 -0.91 29.21
C SER A 72 8.04 -2.09 28.38
N LYS A 73 7.43 -3.28 28.52
CA LYS A 73 7.71 -4.46 27.67
C LYS A 73 7.05 -4.33 26.29
N THR A 74 6.96 -3.13 25.75
CA THR A 74 6.38 -2.97 24.42
C THR A 74 7.42 -3.45 23.40
N ARG A 75 7.21 -4.65 22.85
CA ARG A 75 7.98 -5.22 21.72
C ARG A 75 8.01 -4.31 20.46
N PHE A 76 7.40 -3.13 20.51
CA PHE A 76 6.93 -2.37 19.35
C PHE A 76 7.46 -0.94 19.24
N SER A 77 8.25 -0.44 20.20
CA SER A 77 8.86 0.89 20.08
C SER A 77 10.36 0.76 19.89
N SER A 78 10.77 0.48 18.64
CA SER A 78 12.14 0.84 18.22
C SER A 78 12.31 2.34 18.40
N LEU A 79 13.55 2.79 18.70
CA LEU A 79 13.86 4.22 18.76
C LEU A 79 13.37 4.90 17.49
N LYS A 80 12.66 6.01 17.66
CA LYS A 80 12.15 6.81 16.56
C LYS A 80 13.35 7.28 15.71
N PRO A 81 13.39 6.99 14.41
CA PRO A 81 14.55 7.34 13.59
C PRO A 81 14.67 8.84 13.28
N PHE A 82 13.56 9.58 13.30
CA PHE A 82 13.46 11.03 13.01
C PHE A 82 12.07 11.54 13.43
N ASP A 83 11.86 12.84 13.46
CA ASP A 83 10.59 13.42 13.94
C ASP A 83 9.46 13.49 12.93
N CYS A 84 9.81 13.66 11.66
CA CYS A 84 8.85 13.83 10.58
C CYS A 84 9.44 13.43 9.23
N PHE A 85 8.56 13.29 8.26
CA PHE A 85 8.89 13.15 6.85
C PHE A 85 8.31 14.31 6.06
N TYR A 86 9.02 14.74 5.02
CA TYR A 86 8.45 15.49 3.92
C TYR A 86 8.71 14.70 2.63
N LEU A 87 7.65 14.26 1.97
CA LEU A 87 7.72 13.39 0.79
C LEU A 87 7.16 14.13 -0.42
N LYS A 88 7.97 14.31 -1.47
CA LYS A 88 7.57 14.94 -2.73
C LYS A 88 8.26 14.26 -3.91
N GLY A 89 7.53 14.02 -4.99
CA GLY A 89 8.08 13.33 -6.17
C GLY A 89 8.37 11.84 -5.92
N ILE A 90 7.75 11.26 -4.89
CA ILE A 90 7.96 9.86 -4.51
C ILE A 90 6.90 8.98 -5.18
N ARG A 91 7.27 7.76 -5.55
CA ARG A 91 6.32 6.79 -6.11
C ARG A 91 5.22 6.48 -5.10
N ALA A 92 3.98 6.42 -5.56
CA ALA A 92 2.83 6.18 -4.71
C ALA A 92 1.97 5.06 -5.29
N TYR A 93 1.78 4.00 -4.50
CA TYR A 93 1.11 2.79 -4.94
C TYR A 93 -0.05 2.40 -4.04
N ILE A 94 -1.11 1.88 -4.65
CA ILE A 94 -2.06 1.01 -3.98
C ILE A 94 -1.59 -0.42 -4.19
N VAL A 95 -1.38 -1.16 -3.09
CA VAL A 95 -0.98 -2.56 -3.13
C VAL A 95 -2.13 -3.43 -2.70
N ILE A 96 -2.66 -4.21 -3.64
CA ILE A 96 -3.78 -5.11 -3.40
C ILE A 96 -3.25 -6.52 -3.20
N GLY A 97 -3.35 -7.03 -1.97
CA GLY A 97 -3.06 -8.41 -1.64
C GLY A 97 -4.29 -9.30 -1.85
N PHE A 98 -4.31 -10.10 -2.91
CA PHE A 98 -5.31 -11.14 -3.09
C PHE A 98 -4.88 -12.40 -2.36
N TYR A 99 -5.65 -12.80 -1.33
CA TYR A 99 -5.32 -13.97 -0.53
C TYR A 99 -6.31 -15.13 -0.76
N THR A 100 -5.75 -16.33 -0.85
CA THR A 100 -6.48 -17.61 -0.76
C THR A 100 -5.89 -18.40 0.40
N PRO A 101 -6.72 -19.01 1.28
CA PRO A 101 -6.21 -19.79 2.41
C PRO A 101 -5.17 -20.82 1.97
N ARG A 102 -4.09 -20.95 2.75
CA ARG A 102 -2.96 -21.88 2.50
C ARG A 102 -2.15 -21.63 1.22
N LYS A 103 -2.40 -20.54 0.49
CA LYS A 103 -1.58 -20.10 -0.65
C LYS A 103 -0.81 -18.82 -0.31
N LYS A 104 0.26 -18.55 -1.07
CA LYS A 104 0.98 -17.28 -1.01
C LYS A 104 0.05 -16.13 -1.42
N ILE A 105 0.28 -14.94 -0.86
CA ILE A 105 -0.51 -13.76 -1.19
C ILE A 105 0.00 -13.24 -2.53
N GLU A 106 -0.91 -12.93 -3.43
CA GLU A 106 -0.57 -12.30 -4.69
C GLU A 106 -0.78 -10.80 -4.55
N ALA A 107 0.32 -10.05 -4.49
CA ALA A 107 0.32 -8.61 -4.34
C ALA A 107 0.44 -7.93 -5.71
N VAL A 108 -0.51 -7.06 -6.01
CA VAL A 108 -0.56 -6.27 -7.23
C VAL A 108 -0.26 -4.81 -6.89
N PHE A 109 0.71 -4.21 -7.57
CA PHE A 109 1.13 -2.83 -7.34
C PHE A 109 0.58 -1.92 -8.44
N ILE A 110 -0.28 -0.98 -8.05
CA ILE A 110 -0.94 -0.07 -8.99
C ILE A 110 -0.52 1.34 -8.64
N ASP A 111 0.08 2.03 -9.60
CA ASP A 111 0.42 3.44 -9.46
C ASP A 111 -0.86 4.27 -9.21
N ILE A 112 -0.79 5.26 -8.33
CA ILE A 112 -1.99 6.02 -7.93
C ILE A 112 -2.70 6.69 -9.11
N ASP A 113 -1.96 7.22 -10.09
CA ASP A 113 -2.57 7.87 -11.25
C ASP A 113 -3.28 6.82 -12.12
N LYS A 114 -2.64 5.66 -12.29
CA LYS A 114 -3.22 4.54 -13.03
C LYS A 114 -4.46 3.97 -12.33
N PHE A 115 -4.46 3.92 -11.01
CA PHE A 115 -5.63 3.51 -10.23
C PHE A 115 -6.82 4.43 -10.50
N LEU A 116 -6.60 5.75 -10.54
CA LEU A 116 -7.67 6.73 -10.80
C LEU A 116 -8.23 6.59 -12.22
N GLU A 117 -7.36 6.50 -13.22
CA GLU A 117 -7.74 6.26 -14.62
C GLU A 117 -8.65 5.03 -14.74
N ILE A 118 -8.22 3.91 -14.15
CA ILE A 118 -8.96 2.65 -14.15
C ILE A 118 -10.28 2.79 -13.39
N ARG A 119 -10.25 3.39 -12.19
CA ARG A 119 -11.44 3.60 -11.36
C ARG A 119 -12.50 4.38 -12.13
N GLU A 120 -12.13 5.50 -12.72
CA GLU A 120 -13.04 6.37 -13.45
C GLU A 120 -13.64 5.68 -14.69
N PHE A 121 -12.80 4.99 -15.48
CA PHE A 121 -13.25 4.23 -16.64
C PHE A 121 -14.31 3.17 -16.29
N TYR A 122 -14.12 2.43 -15.20
CA TYR A 122 -15.07 1.38 -14.78
C TYR A 122 -16.31 1.96 -14.10
N LEU A 123 -16.17 3.03 -13.32
CA LEU A 123 -17.32 3.72 -12.72
C LEU A 123 -18.26 4.30 -13.78
N ASN A 124 -17.70 4.89 -14.85
CA ASN A 124 -18.48 5.38 -16.01
C ASN A 124 -19.22 4.26 -16.75
N LYS A 125 -18.80 3.00 -16.56
CA LYS A 125 -19.49 1.79 -17.06
C LYS A 125 -20.43 1.16 -16.01
N GLY A 126 -20.70 1.84 -14.91
CA GLY A 126 -21.55 1.35 -13.81
C GLY A 126 -20.93 0.26 -12.95
N ARG A 127 -19.61 0.01 -13.06
CA ARG A 127 -18.90 -1.03 -12.30
C ARG A 127 -18.17 -0.44 -11.10
N LYS A 128 -18.38 -1.03 -9.92
CA LYS A 128 -17.78 -0.59 -8.63
C LYS A 128 -16.56 -1.41 -8.21
N SER A 129 -16.19 -2.42 -9.00
CA SER A 129 -15.08 -3.33 -8.73
C SER A 129 -14.48 -3.88 -10.02
N ILE A 130 -13.26 -4.40 -9.91
CA ILE A 130 -12.49 -4.98 -11.01
C ILE A 130 -11.94 -6.34 -10.59
N LYS A 131 -11.83 -7.28 -11.56
CA LYS A 131 -11.28 -8.62 -11.31
C LYS A 131 -9.77 -8.58 -11.12
N LYS A 132 -9.24 -9.54 -10.37
CA LYS A 132 -7.82 -9.71 -10.08
C LYS A 132 -6.99 -9.79 -11.35
N GLU A 133 -7.49 -10.48 -12.37
CA GLU A 133 -6.82 -10.66 -13.66
C GLU A 133 -6.67 -9.32 -14.40
N ASP A 134 -7.72 -8.51 -14.40
CA ASP A 134 -7.71 -7.17 -15.00
C ASP A 134 -6.77 -6.22 -14.24
N TRP A 135 -6.72 -6.33 -12.91
CA TRP A 135 -5.75 -5.60 -12.09
C TRP A 135 -4.31 -5.99 -12.42
N LYS A 136 -4.02 -7.28 -12.65
CA LYS A 136 -2.68 -7.75 -13.03
C LYS A 136 -2.24 -7.18 -14.37
N GLN A 137 -3.13 -7.19 -15.37
CA GLN A 137 -2.84 -6.63 -16.70
C GLN A 137 -2.53 -5.12 -16.63
N SER A 138 -3.16 -4.43 -15.68
CA SER A 138 -3.01 -2.99 -15.50
C SER A 138 -1.89 -2.60 -14.53
N SER A 139 -1.25 -3.58 -13.89
CA SER A 139 -0.24 -3.34 -12.86
C SER A 139 1.16 -3.20 -13.45
N ASN A 140 1.94 -2.31 -12.87
CA ASN A 140 3.34 -2.14 -13.28
C ASN A 140 4.21 -3.30 -12.79
N LYS A 141 3.82 -3.96 -11.68
CA LYS A 141 4.57 -5.06 -11.06
C LYS A 141 3.66 -6.04 -10.31
N PHE A 142 4.09 -7.29 -10.30
CA PHE A 142 3.43 -8.40 -9.61
C PHE A 142 4.41 -9.16 -8.73
N PHE A 143 4.06 -9.36 -7.46
CA PHE A 143 4.89 -10.10 -6.52
C PHE A 143 4.08 -11.11 -5.72
N LYS A 144 4.73 -12.22 -5.36
CA LYS A 144 4.18 -13.19 -4.40
C LYS A 144 4.77 -12.89 -3.03
N VAL A 145 3.90 -12.47 -2.10
CA VAL A 145 4.22 -12.09 -0.71
C VAL A 145 3.77 -13.19 0.27
#